data_AF-F8PKQ6-F1
#
_entry.id   AF-F8PKQ6-F1
#
_cell.length_a   1.000
_cell.length_b   1.000
_cell.length_c   1.000
_cell.angle_alpha   90.00
_cell.angle_beta   90.00
_cell.angle_gamma   90.00
#
_symmetry.space_group_name_H-M   'P 1'
#
loop_
_entity.id
_entity.type
_entity.pdbx_description
1 polymer ?
#
loop_
_entity_poly.entity_id
_entity_poly.type
_entity_poly.pdbx_seq_one_letter_code
_entity_poly.pdbx_strand_id
1 'polypeptide(L)'
;MQAQRSNGASRLRACGNTIFDCSVADLKTSEARRNKFLNKIGWRMNSKGHSAFSLWNVEVLHADYSGKFDVNKVFLNPLLKVVLSCVIRGPGSIVAMKKGMPYEGARSTETLDVKWGLQHTTPGMVACAAILARWVLSPDSILKERGAQSGINWHEDFDNYLEYLEIGLGKRKGSVH
;
A
#
# COMPACT_ATOMS: atom_id res chain seq x y z
N MET A 1 -4.64 -21.83 -1.46
CA MET A 1 -4.48 -20.46 -0.91
C MET A 1 -3.40 -19.62 -1.63
N GLN A 2 -2.36 -20.22 -2.23
CA GLN A 2 -1.30 -19.51 -2.98
C GLN A 2 -1.77 -18.84 -4.29
N ALA A 3 -2.71 -19.46 -5.03
CA ALA A 3 -3.17 -18.94 -6.32
C ALA A 3 -3.89 -17.57 -6.23
N GLN A 4 -4.68 -17.34 -5.17
CA GLN A 4 -5.38 -16.05 -5.01
C GLN A 4 -4.44 -14.90 -4.61
N ARG A 5 -3.40 -15.18 -3.81
CA ARG A 5 -2.38 -14.17 -3.43
C ARG A 5 -1.58 -13.69 -4.65
N SER A 6 -1.22 -14.61 -5.55
CA SER A 6 -0.50 -14.30 -6.80
C SER A 6 -1.33 -13.41 -7.73
N ASN A 7 -2.64 -13.63 -7.80
CA ASN A 7 -3.54 -12.86 -8.66
C ASN A 7 -3.81 -11.44 -8.16
N GLY A 8 -3.93 -11.22 -6.85
CA GLY A 8 -4.21 -9.90 -6.28
C GLY A 8 -3.07 -8.90 -6.47
N ALA A 9 -1.86 -9.28 -6.07
CA ALA A 9 -0.68 -8.42 -6.19
C ALA A 9 -0.30 -8.15 -7.66
N SER A 10 -0.35 -9.17 -8.52
CA SER A 10 -0.06 -9.00 -9.95
C SER A 10 -1.08 -8.10 -10.66
N ARG A 11 -2.37 -8.21 -10.31
CA ARG A 11 -3.41 -7.29 -10.83
C ARG A 11 -3.17 -5.86 -10.37
N LEU A 12 -2.78 -5.67 -9.11
CA LEU A 12 -2.46 -4.35 -8.59
C LEU A 12 -1.25 -3.73 -9.29
N ARG A 13 -0.23 -4.54 -9.62
CA ARG A 13 0.92 -4.09 -10.43
C ARG A 13 0.48 -3.64 -11.82
N ALA A 14 -0.42 -4.39 -12.46
CA ALA A 14 -0.91 -4.09 -13.81
C ALA A 14 -1.69 -2.77 -13.90
N CYS A 15 -2.39 -2.36 -12.84
CA CYS A 15 -3.09 -1.07 -12.78
C CYS A 15 -2.34 0.01 -11.97
N GLY A 16 -1.10 -0.27 -11.55
CA GLY A 16 -0.33 0.63 -10.70
C GLY A 16 -0.12 2.01 -11.31
N ASN A 17 0.00 2.10 -12.64
CA ASN A 17 0.21 3.37 -13.34
C ASN A 17 -0.98 4.33 -13.13
N THR A 18 -2.20 3.78 -13.14
CA THR A 18 -3.44 4.53 -12.89
C THR A 18 -3.59 4.91 -11.42
N ILE A 19 -3.12 4.06 -10.50
CA ILE A 19 -3.15 4.35 -9.07
C ILE A 19 -2.20 5.50 -8.75
N PHE A 20 -0.95 5.41 -9.20
CA PHE A 20 0.14 6.32 -8.82
C PHE A 20 0.39 7.48 -9.80
N ASP A 21 -0.48 7.66 -10.80
CA ASP A 21 -0.37 8.71 -11.82
C ASP A 21 1.02 8.77 -12.48
N CYS A 22 1.52 7.60 -12.87
CA CYS A 22 2.81 7.46 -13.53
C CYS A 22 2.66 6.78 -14.90
N SER A 23 3.73 6.78 -15.69
CA SER A 23 3.72 6.10 -16.98
C SER A 23 3.80 4.58 -16.79
N VAL A 24 3.29 3.82 -17.76
CA VAL A 24 3.47 2.36 -17.78
C VAL A 24 4.96 1.99 -17.83
N ALA A 25 5.78 2.80 -18.49
CA ALA A 25 7.22 2.60 -18.57
C ALA A 25 7.90 2.67 -17.19
N ASP A 26 7.47 3.58 -16.31
CA ASP A 26 8.00 3.72 -14.95
C ASP A 26 7.81 2.45 -14.10
N LEU A 27 6.75 1.67 -14.38
CA LEU A 27 6.43 0.44 -13.64
C LEU A 27 6.88 -0.84 -14.35
N LYS A 28 7.28 -0.77 -15.61
CA LYS A 28 7.53 -1.94 -16.47
C LYS A 28 8.67 -2.81 -15.95
N THR A 29 9.83 -2.20 -15.64
CA THR A 29 11.03 -2.92 -15.21
C THR A 29 11.37 -2.61 -13.76
N SER A 30 12.07 -3.55 -13.12
CA SER A 30 12.56 -3.34 -11.75
C SER A 30 13.49 -2.14 -11.63
N GLU A 31 14.32 -1.92 -12.65
CA GLU A 31 15.24 -0.78 -12.70
C GLU A 31 14.50 0.55 -12.86
N ALA A 32 13.49 0.62 -13.73
CA ALA A 32 12.67 1.82 -13.87
C ALA A 32 11.97 2.18 -12.55
N ARG A 33 11.41 1.17 -11.88
CA ARG A 33 10.77 1.35 -10.55
C ARG A 33 11.77 1.85 -9.51
N ARG A 34 12.97 1.25 -9.47
CA ARG A 34 14.05 1.68 -8.59
C ARG A 34 14.39 3.15 -8.84
N ASN A 35 14.73 3.50 -10.07
CA ASN A 35 15.21 4.85 -10.39
C ASN A 35 14.15 5.92 -10.11
N LYS A 36 12.87 5.61 -10.32
CA LYS A 36 11.77 6.57 -10.15
C LYS A 36 11.26 6.68 -8.71
N PHE A 37 11.13 5.55 -8.00
CA PHE A 37 10.29 5.48 -6.80
C PHE A 37 11.04 5.17 -5.50
N LEU A 38 12.35 4.93 -5.51
CA LEU A 38 13.15 4.61 -4.32
C LEU A 38 12.83 5.53 -3.13
N ASN A 39 12.87 6.85 -3.35
CA ASN A 39 12.61 7.82 -2.29
C ASN A 39 11.16 7.76 -1.78
N LYS A 40 10.20 7.49 -2.66
CA LYS A 40 8.77 7.40 -2.30
C LYS A 40 8.51 6.21 -1.38
N ILE A 41 9.19 5.08 -1.61
CA ILE A 41 9.03 3.85 -0.82
C ILE A 41 9.93 3.79 0.42
N GLY A 42 10.65 4.87 0.73
CA GLY A 42 11.36 5.04 1.98
C GLY A 42 12.87 4.84 1.91
N TRP A 43 13.47 4.82 0.72
CA TRP A 43 14.93 4.83 0.61
C TRP A 43 15.52 6.08 1.25
N ARG A 44 16.38 5.90 2.26
CA ARG A 44 17.05 7.01 2.96
C ARG A 44 18.51 6.66 3.17
N MET A 45 19.35 7.67 2.98
CA MET A 45 20.76 7.61 3.36
C MET A 45 20.91 8.24 4.74
N ASN A 46 21.57 7.54 5.66
CA ASN A 46 21.87 8.10 6.96
C ASN A 46 23.11 9.01 6.89
N SER A 47 23.37 9.76 7.97
CA SER A 47 24.53 10.66 8.09
C SER A 47 25.88 9.95 8.00
N LYS A 48 25.91 8.62 8.17
CA LYS A 48 27.10 7.76 8.08
C LYS A 48 27.28 7.16 6.68
N GLY A 49 26.49 7.58 5.69
CA GLY A 49 26.57 7.11 4.31
C GLY A 49 25.95 5.73 4.06
N HIS A 50 25.33 5.09 5.06
CA HIS A 50 24.60 3.84 4.86
C HIS A 50 23.20 4.15 4.35
N SER A 51 22.80 3.47 3.29
CA SER A 51 21.47 3.59 2.70
C SER A 51 20.60 2.38 3.06
N ALA A 52 19.37 2.62 3.51
CA ALA A 52 18.40 1.59 3.79
C ALA A 52 16.98 2.07 3.51
N PHE A 53 16.05 1.13 3.37
CA PHE A 53 14.62 1.45 3.34
C PHE A 53 14.13 1.66 4.77
N SER A 54 13.59 2.84 5.03
CA SER A 54 12.92 3.15 6.30
C SER A 54 11.54 2.50 6.33
N LEU A 55 11.21 1.90 7.48
CA LEU A 55 9.86 1.44 7.80
C LEU A 55 8.87 2.62 7.86
N TRP A 56 9.24 3.71 8.52
CA TRP A 56 8.31 4.81 8.82
C TRP A 56 8.50 6.06 7.96
N ASN A 57 9.70 6.33 7.44
CA ASN A 57 9.94 7.51 6.60
C ASN A 57 9.61 7.21 5.13
N VAL A 58 8.33 6.93 4.86
CA VAL A 58 7.83 6.50 3.56
C VAL A 58 6.77 7.47 3.06
N GLU A 59 7.01 8.08 1.90
CA GLU A 59 6.13 9.10 1.32
C GLU A 59 4.73 8.55 1.01
N VAL A 60 4.65 7.35 0.44
CA VAL A 60 3.35 6.76 0.04
C VAL A 60 2.43 6.45 1.21
N LEU A 61 2.97 6.42 2.44
CA LEU A 61 2.18 6.18 3.63
C LEU A 61 1.56 7.47 4.17
N HIS A 62 2.20 8.61 3.95
CA HIS A 62 1.81 9.86 4.60
C HIS A 62 0.94 10.73 3.69
N ALA A 63 -0.08 11.36 4.28
CA ALA A 63 -0.65 12.57 3.69
C ALA A 63 0.40 13.70 3.74
N ASP A 64 0.55 14.47 2.66
CA ASP A 64 1.43 15.66 2.59
C ASP A 64 2.81 15.46 3.23
N TYR A 65 3.52 14.45 2.76
CA TYR A 65 4.77 14.00 3.37
C TYR A 65 5.86 15.08 3.35
N SER A 66 6.37 15.43 4.53
CA SER A 66 7.39 16.47 4.73
C SER A 66 8.84 15.94 4.80
N GLY A 67 9.07 14.68 4.42
CA GLY A 67 10.39 14.04 4.51
C GLY A 67 10.65 13.31 5.83
N LYS A 68 9.75 13.42 6.81
CA LYS A 68 9.83 12.76 8.12
C LYS A 68 8.53 12.06 8.50
N PHE A 69 8.64 11.05 9.34
CA PHE A 69 7.49 10.37 9.96
C PHE A 69 6.63 11.38 10.75
N ASP A 70 5.32 11.30 10.54
CA ASP A 70 4.33 12.11 11.25
C ASP A 70 3.16 11.21 11.67
N VAL A 71 3.01 11.04 12.98
CA VAL A 71 1.97 10.22 13.64
C VAL A 71 0.56 10.61 13.18
N ASN A 72 0.33 11.88 12.88
CA ASN A 72 -1.00 12.38 12.50
C ASN A 72 -1.30 12.22 11.01
N LYS A 73 -0.29 11.84 10.22
CA LYS A 73 -0.40 11.76 8.75
C LYS A 73 -0.09 10.37 8.19
N VAL A 74 0.54 9.49 8.97
CA VAL A 74 0.83 8.12 8.57
C VAL A 74 -0.45 7.34 8.29
N PHE A 75 -0.45 6.55 7.22
CA PHE A 75 -1.58 5.83 6.63
C PHE A 75 -2.74 6.69 6.11
N LEU A 76 -2.60 8.01 6.07
CA LEU A 76 -3.64 8.91 5.57
C LEU A 76 -3.47 9.31 4.10
N ASN A 77 -2.47 8.76 3.41
CA ASN A 77 -2.33 9.00 1.98
C ASN A 77 -3.57 8.47 1.22
N PRO A 78 -4.30 9.31 0.45
CA PRO A 78 -5.50 8.89 -0.27
C PRO A 78 -5.28 7.69 -1.20
N LEU A 79 -4.07 7.51 -1.71
CA LEU A 79 -3.71 6.38 -2.56
C LEU A 79 -3.88 5.02 -1.87
N LEU A 80 -3.72 4.95 -0.54
CA LEU A 80 -3.94 3.70 0.20
C LEU A 80 -5.40 3.24 0.12
N LYS A 81 -6.35 4.18 0.12
CA LYS A 81 -7.79 3.87 -0.07
C LYS A 81 -8.04 3.35 -1.49
N VAL A 82 -7.37 3.94 -2.49
CA VAL A 82 -7.46 3.51 -3.89
C VAL A 82 -6.88 2.10 -4.07
N VAL A 83 -5.73 1.81 -3.48
CA VAL A 83 -5.12 0.48 -3.46
C VAL A 83 -6.06 -0.54 -2.82
N LEU A 84 -6.58 -0.23 -1.64
CA LEU A 84 -7.50 -1.11 -0.92
C LEU A 84 -8.78 -1.38 -1.73
N SER A 85 -9.38 -0.33 -2.33
CA SER A 85 -10.52 -0.47 -3.22
C SER A 85 -10.19 -1.34 -4.42
N CYS A 86 -9.02 -1.18 -5.05
CA CYS A 86 -8.62 -2.02 -6.17
C CYS A 86 -8.48 -3.49 -5.78
N VAL A 87 -7.96 -3.78 -4.59
CA VAL A 87 -7.83 -5.16 -4.10
C VAL A 87 -9.20 -5.78 -3.87
N ILE A 88 -10.14 -5.04 -3.28
CA ILE A 88 -11.45 -5.54 -2.87
C ILE A 88 -12.44 -5.60 -4.05
N ARG A 89 -12.52 -4.50 -4.81
CA ARG A 89 -13.53 -4.25 -5.85
C ARG A 89 -13.00 -4.39 -7.27
N GLY A 90 -11.69 -4.56 -7.42
CA GLY A 90 -11.02 -4.69 -8.71
C GLY A 90 -10.63 -3.37 -9.38
N PRO A 91 -9.93 -3.43 -10.53
CA PRO A 91 -9.36 -2.26 -11.20
C PRO A 91 -10.37 -1.19 -11.62
N GLY A 92 -11.61 -1.57 -11.95
CA GLY A 92 -12.67 -0.63 -12.32
C GLY A 92 -12.99 0.39 -11.21
N SER A 93 -12.72 0.04 -9.95
CA SER A 93 -12.98 0.92 -8.80
C SER A 93 -12.00 2.10 -8.69
N ILE A 94 -10.84 2.01 -9.33
CA ILE A 94 -9.78 3.04 -9.22
C ILE A 94 -10.30 4.39 -9.69
N VAL A 95 -10.91 4.43 -10.87
CA VAL A 95 -11.37 5.69 -11.49
C VAL A 95 -12.48 6.33 -10.66
N ALA A 96 -13.42 5.53 -10.15
CA ALA A 96 -14.49 6.00 -9.28
C ALA A 96 -13.93 6.60 -7.98
N MET A 97 -13.03 5.87 -7.30
CA MET A 97 -12.41 6.31 -6.05
C MET A 97 -11.60 7.60 -6.22
N LYS A 98 -10.84 7.74 -7.30
CA LYS A 98 -10.05 8.95 -7.57
C LYS A 98 -10.94 10.17 -7.88
N LYS A 99 -12.13 9.94 -8.44
CA LYS A 99 -13.13 10.98 -8.69
C LYS A 99 -14.07 11.23 -7.50
N GLY A 100 -13.89 10.52 -6.38
CA GLY A 100 -14.78 10.62 -5.21
C GLY A 100 -16.20 10.11 -5.46
N MET A 101 -16.38 9.24 -6.45
CA MET A 101 -17.69 8.69 -6.83
C MET A 101 -17.88 7.27 -6.27
N PRO A 102 -19.12 6.86 -5.98
CA PRO A 102 -19.40 5.47 -5.65
C PRO A 102 -19.04 4.55 -6.82
N TYR A 103 -18.51 3.37 -6.50
CA TYR A 103 -18.27 2.32 -7.49
C TYR A 103 -19.42 1.31 -7.42
N GLU A 104 -20.24 1.27 -8.47
CA GLU A 104 -21.44 0.41 -8.51
C GLU A 104 -21.17 -0.99 -9.10
N GLY A 105 -19.92 -1.30 -9.46
CA GLY A 105 -19.55 -2.57 -10.08
C GLY A 105 -20.19 -2.79 -11.46
N ALA A 106 -19.69 -3.77 -12.21
CA ALA A 106 -20.49 -4.33 -13.30
C ALA A 106 -21.46 -5.35 -12.69
N ARG A 107 -22.75 -5.31 -13.08
CA ARG A 107 -23.90 -6.05 -12.50
C ARG A 107 -23.69 -7.57 -12.31
N SER A 108 -22.66 -8.17 -12.89
CA SER A 108 -22.34 -9.60 -12.82
C SER A 108 -21.06 -9.94 -12.03
N THR A 109 -20.41 -8.97 -11.40
CA THR A 109 -19.12 -9.20 -10.70
C THR A 109 -19.33 -9.17 -9.20
N GLU A 110 -19.34 -10.33 -8.55
CA GLU A 110 -19.25 -10.38 -7.09
C GLU A 110 -17.84 -9.94 -6.66
N THR A 111 -17.76 -8.76 -6.06
CA THR A 111 -16.54 -8.20 -5.48
C THR A 111 -16.27 -8.76 -4.08
N LEU A 112 -15.03 -8.62 -3.58
CA LEU A 112 -14.66 -9.20 -2.28
C LEU A 112 -15.37 -8.53 -1.11
N ASP A 113 -15.79 -7.27 -1.23
CA ASP A 113 -16.61 -6.61 -0.19
C ASP A 113 -17.97 -7.28 -0.05
N VAL A 114 -18.60 -7.70 -1.14
CA VAL A 114 -19.85 -8.46 -1.09
C VAL A 114 -19.59 -9.87 -0.56
N LYS A 115 -18.59 -10.57 -1.10
CA LYS A 115 -18.27 -11.95 -0.71
C LYS A 115 -17.86 -12.11 0.75
N TRP A 116 -17.13 -11.14 1.28
CA TRP A 116 -16.62 -11.17 2.65
C TRP A 116 -17.47 -10.31 3.60
N GLY A 117 -18.57 -9.72 3.13
CA GLY A 117 -19.45 -8.88 3.95
C GLY A 117 -18.71 -7.73 4.63
N LEU A 118 -17.79 -7.07 3.91
CA LEU A 118 -16.94 -6.02 4.47
C LEU A 118 -17.78 -4.76 4.77
N GLN A 119 -18.06 -4.53 6.05
CA GLN A 119 -18.80 -3.34 6.51
C GLN A 119 -17.89 -2.22 7.02
N HIS A 120 -16.68 -2.57 7.46
CA HIS A 120 -15.73 -1.64 8.06
C HIS A 120 -14.30 -1.94 7.61
N THR A 121 -13.45 -0.91 7.62
CA THR A 121 -12.01 -1.07 7.36
C THR A 121 -11.31 -1.52 8.64
N THR A 122 -10.56 -2.62 8.58
CA THR A 122 -9.79 -3.13 9.71
C THR A 122 -8.34 -2.62 9.69
N PRO A 123 -7.62 -2.61 10.83
CA PRO A 123 -6.17 -2.36 10.87
C PRO A 123 -5.38 -3.19 9.86
N GLY A 124 -5.68 -4.48 9.77
CA GLY A 124 -5.03 -5.39 8.81
C GLY A 124 -5.24 -4.97 7.36
N MET A 125 -6.41 -4.42 7.00
CA MET A 125 -6.66 -3.90 5.66
C MET A 125 -5.79 -2.67 5.35
N VAL A 126 -5.60 -1.78 6.33
CA VAL A 126 -4.74 -0.59 6.20
C VAL A 126 -3.27 -1.00 6.09
N ALA A 127 -2.80 -1.89 6.96
CA ALA A 127 -1.43 -2.43 6.91
C ALA A 127 -1.16 -3.16 5.57
N CYS A 128 -2.13 -3.94 5.09
CA CYS A 128 -2.04 -4.61 3.79
C CYS A 128 -1.95 -3.60 2.64
N ALA A 129 -2.79 -2.56 2.64
CA ALA A 129 -2.74 -1.51 1.61
C ALA A 129 -1.40 -0.76 1.61
N ALA A 130 -0.84 -0.48 2.79
CA ALA A 130 0.49 0.14 2.93
C ALA A 130 1.61 -0.70 2.30
N ILE A 131 1.62 -2.01 2.58
CA ILE A 131 2.59 -2.95 2.02
C ILE A 131 2.45 -3.05 0.50
N LEU A 132 1.22 -3.23 0.02
CA LEU A 132 0.95 -3.35 -1.40
C LEU A 132 1.30 -2.07 -2.17
N ALA A 133 1.00 -0.90 -1.60
CA ALA A 133 1.35 0.38 -2.21
C ALA A 133 2.87 0.53 -2.36
N ARG A 134 3.63 0.20 -1.30
CA ARG A 134 5.11 0.22 -1.34
C ARG A 134 5.66 -0.81 -2.31
N TRP A 135 5.12 -2.03 -2.33
CA TRP A 135 5.58 -3.12 -3.18
C TRP A 135 5.32 -2.88 -4.67
N VAL A 136 4.18 -2.26 -5.05
CA VAL A 136 3.90 -1.94 -6.46
C VAL A 136 4.98 -1.04 -7.04
N LEU A 137 5.49 -0.11 -6.24
CA LEU A 137 6.55 0.82 -6.61
C LEU A 137 7.96 0.28 -6.35
N SER A 138 8.09 -0.87 -5.69
CA SER A 138 9.40 -1.44 -5.35
C SER A 138 10.06 -2.10 -6.56
N PRO A 139 11.40 -2.26 -6.57
CA PRO A 139 12.07 -3.03 -7.62
C PRO A 139 11.69 -4.51 -7.61
N ASP A 140 11.07 -5.05 -6.57
CA ASP A 140 10.75 -6.47 -6.47
C ASP A 140 9.73 -6.89 -7.53
N SER A 141 9.98 -8.03 -8.19
CA SER A 141 9.07 -8.59 -9.20
C SER A 141 7.93 -9.39 -8.58
N ILE A 142 8.17 -10.01 -7.42
CA ILE A 142 7.23 -10.90 -6.73
C ILE A 142 7.11 -10.43 -5.28
N LEU A 143 5.90 -10.45 -4.73
CA LEU A 143 5.67 -10.21 -3.30
C LEU A 143 5.98 -11.50 -2.55
N LYS A 144 7.09 -11.50 -1.81
CA LYS A 144 7.51 -12.54 -0.86
C LYS A 144 7.76 -11.88 0.49
N GLU A 145 8.00 -12.68 1.52
CA GLU A 145 8.34 -12.20 2.87
C GLU A 145 9.49 -11.18 2.84
N ARG A 146 10.56 -11.49 2.09
CA ARG A 146 11.66 -10.55 1.85
C ARG A 146 11.79 -10.24 0.36
N GLY A 147 11.89 -8.96 0.03
CA GLY A 147 12.13 -8.48 -1.32
C GLY A 147 13.50 -8.92 -1.83
N ALA A 148 13.53 -9.61 -2.97
CA ALA A 148 14.79 -10.12 -3.55
C ALA A 148 15.71 -8.99 -4.04
N GLN A 149 15.14 -7.85 -4.45
CA GLN A 149 15.91 -6.71 -4.98
C GLN A 149 15.97 -5.54 -4.00
N SER A 150 14.87 -5.28 -3.29
CA SER A 150 14.83 -4.21 -2.30
C SER A 150 15.47 -4.61 -0.96
N GLY A 151 15.50 -5.91 -0.65
CA GLY A 151 15.90 -6.41 0.67
C GLY A 151 14.90 -6.12 1.80
N ILE A 152 13.78 -5.45 1.52
CA ILE A 152 12.73 -5.08 2.48
C ILE A 152 12.10 -6.36 3.03
N ASN A 153 11.94 -6.43 4.35
CA ASN A 153 11.19 -7.50 5.00
C ASN A 153 9.70 -7.13 5.02
N TRP A 154 8.99 -7.45 3.93
CA TRP A 154 7.58 -7.14 3.76
C TRP A 154 6.67 -7.77 4.82
N HIS A 155 7.06 -8.94 5.36
CA HIS A 155 6.30 -9.59 6.42
C HIS A 155 6.46 -8.85 7.76
N GLU A 156 7.70 -8.56 8.16
CA GLU A 156 7.98 -7.80 9.37
C GLU A 156 7.42 -6.37 9.29
N ASP A 157 7.53 -5.70 8.14
CA ASP A 157 6.93 -4.39 7.94
C ASP A 157 5.40 -4.44 8.10
N PHE A 158 4.74 -5.52 7.63
CA PHE A 158 3.30 -5.71 7.81
C PHE A 158 2.94 -5.85 9.29
N ASP A 159 3.66 -6.70 10.02
CA ASP A 159 3.40 -6.95 11.45
C ASP A 159 3.60 -5.68 12.27
N ASN A 160 4.66 -4.91 11.99
CA ASN A 160 4.91 -3.62 12.64
C ASN A 160 3.78 -2.61 12.37
N TYR A 161 3.26 -2.53 11.13
CA TYR A 161 2.14 -1.64 10.82
C TYR A 161 0.85 -2.08 11.50
N LEU A 162 0.58 -3.39 11.53
CA LEU A 162 -0.60 -3.94 12.17
C LEU A 162 -0.57 -3.66 13.68
N GLU A 163 0.54 -4.00 14.35
CA GLU A 163 0.75 -3.74 15.78
C GLU A 163 0.57 -2.25 16.11
N TYR A 164 1.18 -1.36 15.32
CA TYR A 164 1.05 0.09 15.51
C TYR A 164 -0.41 0.56 15.45
N LEU A 165 -1.18 0.08 14.46
CA LEU A 165 -2.58 0.44 14.30
C LEU A 165 -3.45 -0.14 15.42
N GLU A 166 -3.19 -1.37 15.85
CA GLU A 166 -3.91 -2.03 16.94
C GLU A 166 -3.67 -1.34 18.28
N ILE A 167 -2.41 -1.00 18.60
CA ILE A 167 -2.06 -0.21 19.80
C ILE A 167 -2.77 1.15 19.77
N GLY A 168 -2.78 1.84 18.62
CA GLY A 168 -3.47 3.11 18.45
C GLY A 168 -4.98 3.02 18.73
N LEU A 169 -5.63 1.95 18.25
CA LEU A 169 -7.05 1.69 18.52
C LEU A 169 -7.31 1.31 19.98
N GLY A 170 -6.43 0.50 20.58
CA GLY A 170 -6.52 0.10 21.98
C GLY A 170 -6.45 1.31 22.93
N LYS A 171 -5.53 2.24 22.67
CA LYS A 171 -5.41 3.50 23.43
C LYS A 171 -6.67 4.37 23.33
N ARG A 172 -7.34 4.38 22.18
CA ARG A 172 -8.59 5.15 21.99
C ARG A 172 -9.77 4.56 22.78
N LYS A 173 -9.84 3.23 22.91
CA LYS A 173 -10.87 2.56 23.73
C LYS A 173 -10.71 2.83 25.23
N GLY A 174 -9.49 3.12 25.70
CA GLY A 174 -9.22 3.47 27.10
C GLY A 174 -9.58 4.90 27.51
N SER A 175 -10.06 5.74 26.58
CA SER A 175 -10.46 7.11 26.85
C SER A 175 -11.99 7.23 26.82
N VAL A 176 -12.62 6.61 27.81
CA VAL A 176 -13.97 6.94 28.27
C VAL A 176 -13.85 7.10 29.79
N HIS A 177 -13.77 8.34 30.25
CA HIS A 177 -13.96 8.75 31.64
C HIS A 177 -14.95 9.92 31.61
#